data_AF-A0A9X8VME0-F1
#
_entry.id   AF-A0A9X8VME0-F1
#
_cell.length_a   1.000
_cell.length_b   1.000
_cell.length_c   1.000
_cell.angle_alpha   90.00
_cell.angle_beta   90.00
_cell.angle_gamma   90.00
#
_symmetry.space_group_name_H-M   'P 1'
#
loop_
_entity.id
_entity.type
_entity.pdbx_description
1 polymer ?
#
loop_
_entity_poly.entity_id
_entity_poly.type
_entity_poly.pdbx_seq_one_letter_code
_entity_poly.pdbx_strand_id
1 'polypeptide(L)'
;MPFTLGQRWISDTESELGLGTVVALDARMITLLFPATGENRLYARNDSPITRVMFNPGDTVSSHEGWQLQVEEVKEENGLLTYIGTRLDTQESGVAMREVLLDSKLTFSKPQDRLFAGQIDRMDRFALRFRARKYQ
;
A
#
# COMPACT_ATOMS: atom_id res chain seq x y z
N MET A 1 -12.56 -5.66 8.35
CA MET A 1 -11.52 -6.71 8.39
C MET A 1 -10.74 -6.56 9.70
N PRO A 2 -10.33 -7.66 10.35
CA PRO A 2 -9.49 -7.56 11.54
C PRO A 2 -8.08 -7.09 11.15
N PHE A 3 -7.48 -6.24 11.99
CA PHE A 3 -6.07 -5.90 11.86
C PHE A 3 -5.21 -7.06 12.35
N THR A 4 -4.13 -7.33 11.62
CA THR A 4 -3.12 -8.32 11.96
C THR A 4 -1.73 -7.67 11.92
N LEU A 5 -0.83 -8.10 12.80
CA LEU A 5 0.57 -7.64 12.79
C LEU A 5 1.24 -8.00 11.47
N GLY A 6 1.94 -7.03 10.86
CA GLY A 6 2.60 -7.19 9.56
C GLY A 6 1.77 -6.72 8.37
N GLN A 7 0.51 -6.35 8.57
CA GLN A 7 -0.32 -5.78 7.50
C GLN A 7 0.20 -4.41 7.05
N ARG A 8 0.23 -4.16 5.75
CA ARG A 8 0.50 -2.87 5.10
C ARG A 8 -0.73 -1.97 4.90
N TRP A 9 -0.63 -0.71 5.31
CA TRP A 9 -1.70 0.29 5.29
C TRP A 9 -1.16 1.67 4.90
N ILE A 10 -2.00 2.53 4.33
CA ILE A 10 -1.69 3.94 4.10
C ILE A 10 -2.58 4.84 4.95
N SER A 11 -2.09 6.03 5.26
CA SER A 11 -2.89 7.12 5.81
C SER A 11 -3.55 7.89 4.65
N ASP A 12 -4.88 8.03 4.71
CA ASP A 12 -5.64 8.80 3.71
C ASP A 12 -5.43 10.31 3.86
N THR A 13 -5.04 10.76 5.07
CA THR A 13 -4.78 12.16 5.38
C THR A 13 -3.33 12.57 5.21
N GLU A 14 -2.39 11.64 5.32
CA GLU A 14 -0.94 11.88 5.34
C GLU A 14 -0.24 10.98 4.33
N SER A 15 -0.55 11.17 3.04
CA SER A 15 0.01 10.35 1.95
C SER A 15 1.53 10.45 1.83
N GLU A 16 2.15 11.52 2.34
CA GLU A 16 3.60 11.71 2.39
C GLU A 16 4.32 10.68 3.28
N LEU A 17 3.62 10.05 4.22
CA LEU A 17 4.20 9.00 5.09
C LEU A 17 4.45 7.68 4.32
N GLY A 18 3.80 7.50 3.17
CA GLY A 18 3.93 6.30 2.35
C GLY A 18 3.27 5.08 2.98
N LEU A 19 3.86 3.90 2.75
CA LEU A 19 3.29 2.62 3.18
C LEU A 19 3.70 2.28 4.62
N GLY A 20 2.73 2.25 5.53
CA GLY A 20 2.88 1.84 6.93
C GLY A 20 2.70 0.35 7.15
N THR A 21 3.27 -0.19 8.24
CA THR A 21 3.13 -1.58 8.69
C THR A 21 2.52 -1.61 10.08
N VAL A 22 1.53 -2.48 10.31
CA VAL A 22 0.99 -2.74 11.65
C VAL A 22 2.06 -3.41 12.51
N VAL A 23 2.52 -2.71 13.54
CA VAL A 23 3.56 -3.21 14.47
C VAL A 23 3.03 -3.50 15.88
N ALA A 24 1.88 -2.92 16.26
CA ALA A 24 1.22 -3.23 17.53
C ALA A 24 -0.30 -3.10 17.41
N LEU A 25 -1.02 -3.91 18.18
CA LEU A 25 -2.47 -3.94 18.24
C LEU A 25 -2.92 -3.96 19.70
N ASP A 26 -3.74 -2.98 20.06
CA ASP A 26 -4.39 -2.88 21.36
C ASP A 26 -5.91 -3.05 21.22
N ALA A 27 -6.61 -3.05 22.36
CA ALA A 27 -8.08 -3.19 22.38
C ALA A 27 -8.80 -2.14 21.51
N ARG A 28 -8.30 -0.90 21.47
CA ARG A 28 -8.93 0.24 20.79
C ARG A 28 -8.02 0.98 19.81
N MET A 29 -6.73 0.69 19.81
CA MET A 29 -5.74 1.39 18.99
C MET A 29 -4.91 0.40 18.19
N ILE A 30 -4.39 0.90 17.07
CA ILE A 30 -3.41 0.21 16.25
C ILE A 30 -2.22 1.14 16.08
N THR A 31 -1.01 0.57 16.02
CA THR A 31 0.20 1.32 15.74
C THR A 31 0.73 0.95 14.37
N LEU A 32 0.85 1.94 13.49
CA LEU A 32 1.49 1.83 12.18
C LEU A 32 2.88 2.43 12.23
N LEU A 33 3.89 1.65 11.86
CA LEU A 33 5.24 2.14 11.57
C LEU A 33 5.32 2.51 10.09
N PHE A 34 5.73 3.73 9.77
CA PHE A 34 5.99 4.19 8.41
C PHE A 34 7.49 4.16 8.12
N PRO A 35 8.03 3.12 7.44
CA PRO A 35 9.48 2.96 7.28
C PRO A 35 10.12 4.05 6.41
N ALA A 36 9.33 4.72 5.56
CA ALA A 36 9.82 5.80 4.71
C ALA A 36 10.28 7.03 5.52
N THR A 37 9.61 7.31 6.65
CA THR A 37 9.93 8.44 7.56
C THR A 37 10.53 7.97 8.89
N GLY A 38 10.36 6.69 9.24
CA GLY A 38 10.74 6.15 10.55
C GLY A 38 9.75 6.49 11.67
N GLU A 39 8.59 7.06 11.34
CA GLU A 39 7.60 7.48 12.33
C GLU A 39 6.61 6.36 12.68
N ASN A 40 6.17 6.35 13.94
CA ASN A 40 5.03 5.56 14.38
C ASN A 40 3.81 6.47 14.53
N ARG A 41 2.67 6.06 13.98
CA ARG A 41 1.38 6.71 14.21
C ARG A 41 0.39 5.75 14.87
N LEU A 42 -0.37 6.29 15.81
CA LEU A 42 -1.43 5.58 16.49
C LEU A 42 -2.77 5.99 15.87
N TYR A 43 -3.55 4.98 15.51
CA TYR A 43 -4.88 5.16 14.94
C TYR A 43 -5.91 4.42 15.79
N ALA A 44 -7.13 4.94 15.86
CA ALA A 44 -8.23 4.21 16.46
C ALA A 44 -8.55 2.96 15.62
N ARG A 45 -8.91 1.86 16.25
CA ARG A 45 -9.28 0.64 15.51
C ARG A 45 -10.54 0.84 14.65
N ASN A 46 -11.42 1.74 15.08
CA ASN A 46 -12.67 2.06 14.39
C ASN A 46 -12.57 3.47 13.80
N ASP A 47 -13.14 3.65 12.60
CA ASP A 47 -13.30 4.95 11.94
C ASP A 47 -11.98 5.73 11.71
N SER A 48 -10.87 5.01 11.51
CA SER A 48 -9.60 5.64 11.18
C SER A 48 -9.48 5.91 9.68
N PRO A 49 -8.88 7.05 9.29
CA PRO A 49 -8.65 7.42 7.89
C PRO A 49 -7.43 6.66 7.33
N ILE A 50 -7.53 5.33 7.30
CA ILE A 50 -6.48 4.45 6.80
C ILE A 50 -7.07 3.44 5.82
N THR A 51 -6.32 3.20 4.75
CA THR A 51 -6.71 2.26 3.69
C THR A 51 -5.74 1.08 3.64
N ARG A 52 -6.29 -0.14 3.59
CA ARG A 52 -5.50 -1.37 3.42
C ARG A 52 -4.91 -1.41 2.01
N VAL A 53 -3.63 -1.68 1.89
CA VAL A 53 -2.97 -1.83 0.59
C VAL A 53 -2.91 -3.30 0.21
N MET A 54 -3.50 -3.63 -0.92
CA MET A 54 -3.53 -4.97 -1.50
C MET A 54 -3.30 -4.85 -2.99
N PHE A 55 -2.49 -5.73 -3.55
CA PHE A 55 -2.25 -5.84 -4.99
C PHE A 55 -2.96 -7.07 -5.55
N ASN A 56 -3.27 -7.03 -6.84
CA ASN A 56 -3.97 -8.10 -7.53
C ASN A 56 -3.03 -8.82 -8.51
N PRO A 57 -3.36 -10.05 -8.92
CA PRO A 57 -2.71 -10.70 -10.05
C PRO A 57 -2.70 -9.78 -11.29
N GLY A 58 -1.55 -9.66 -11.93
CA GLY A 58 -1.28 -8.74 -13.03
C GLY A 58 -0.59 -7.44 -12.62
N ASP A 59 -0.61 -7.08 -11.34
CA ASP A 59 0.13 -5.92 -10.83
C ASP A 59 1.63 -6.19 -10.76
N THR A 60 2.43 -5.13 -10.86
CA THR A 60 3.86 -5.17 -10.60
C THR A 60 4.14 -4.47 -9.28
N VAL A 61 4.74 -5.20 -8.34
CA VAL A 61 5.07 -4.70 -7.01
C VAL A 61 6.59 -4.64 -6.80
N SER A 62 7.04 -3.65 -6.04
CA SER A 62 8.46 -3.46 -5.70
C SER A 62 8.76 -4.01 -4.30
N SER A 63 9.85 -4.75 -4.19
CA SER A 63 10.43 -5.16 -2.91
C SER A 63 11.23 -4.03 -2.29
N HIS A 64 11.32 -4.01 -0.95
CA HIS A 64 12.24 -3.15 -0.20
C HIS A 64 13.73 -3.34 -0.58
N GLU A 65 14.08 -4.48 -1.18
CA GLU A 65 15.42 -4.77 -1.73
C GLU A 65 15.65 -4.16 -3.12
N GLY A 66 14.65 -3.47 -3.69
CA GLY A 66 14.75 -2.73 -4.96
C GLY A 66 14.38 -3.52 -6.21
N TRP A 67 14.14 -4.83 -6.11
CA TRP A 67 13.69 -5.66 -7.22
C TRP A 67 12.18 -5.69 -7.36
N GLN A 68 11.67 -6.06 -8.55
CA GLN A 68 10.24 -6.10 -8.84
C GLN A 68 9.70 -7.51 -9.05
N LEU A 69 8.46 -7.72 -8.65
CA LEU A 69 7.69 -8.95 -8.83
C LEU A 69 6.44 -8.65 -9.66
N GLN A 70 6.22 -9.43 -10.72
CA GLN A 70 4.94 -9.50 -11.38
C GLN A 70 4.07 -10.51 -10.64
N VAL A 71 2.96 -10.03 -10.06
CA VAL A 71 2.06 -10.86 -9.25
C VAL A 71 1.24 -11.77 -10.17
N GLU A 72 1.26 -13.07 -9.90
CA GLU A 72 0.45 -14.08 -10.61
C GLU A 72 -0.63 -14.66 -9.70
N GLU A 73 -0.31 -14.83 -8.41
CA GLU A 73 -1.20 -15.35 -7.40
C GLU A 73 -1.03 -14.56 -6.09
N VAL A 74 -2.12 -14.40 -5.33
CA VAL A 74 -2.08 -13.83 -3.99
C VAL A 74 -2.67 -14.84 -3.03
N LYS A 75 -1.88 -15.24 -2.03
CA LYS A 75 -2.32 -16.13 -0.96
C LYS A 75 -2.54 -15.34 0.32
N GLU A 76 -3.66 -15.59 0.98
CA GLU A 76 -3.95 -15.05 2.30
C GLU A 76 -3.79 -16.15 3.35
N GLU A 77 -2.94 -15.90 4.34
CA GLU A 77 -2.74 -16.79 5.47
C GLU A 77 -2.71 -15.97 6.76
N ASN A 78 -3.53 -16.34 7.74
CA ASN A 78 -3.64 -15.64 9.03
C ASN A 78 -3.94 -14.12 8.90
N GLY A 79 -4.62 -13.69 7.83
CA GLY A 79 -4.91 -12.27 7.56
C GLY A 79 -3.73 -11.48 7.00
N LEU A 80 -2.67 -12.16 6.56
CA LEU A 80 -1.53 -11.60 5.86
C LEU A 80 -1.48 -12.09 4.42
N LEU A 81 -1.04 -11.19 3.53
CA LEU A 81 -0.94 -11.46 2.10
C LEU A 81 0.49 -11.86 1.70
N THR A 82 0.58 -12.91 0.90
CA THR A 82 1.80 -13.34 0.22
C THR A 82 1.55 -13.31 -1.29
N TYR A 83 2.34 -12.49 -1.98
CA TYR A 83 2.31 -12.35 -3.43
C TYR A 83 3.26 -13.38 -4.05
N ILE A 84 2.77 -14.18 -4.98
CA ILE A 84 3.56 -15.19 -5.69
C ILE A 84 3.55 -14.82 -7.17
N GLY A 85 4.71 -14.91 -7.81
CA GLY A 85 4.81 -14.71 -9.25
C GLY A 85 6.25 -14.68 -9.73
N THR A 86 6.50 -13.88 -10.76
CA THR A 86 7.78 -13.88 -11.47
C THR A 86 8.60 -12.63 -11.14
N ARG A 87 9.84 -12.81 -10.69
CA ARG A 87 10.78 -11.71 -10.43
C ARG A 87 11.29 -11.17 -11.75
N LEU A 88 11.15 -9.86 -11.97
CA LEU A 88 11.46 -9.23 -13.26
C LEU A 88 12.97 -9.15 -13.55
N ASP A 89 13.80 -9.01 -12.52
CA ASP A 89 15.25 -8.85 -12.71
C ASP A 89 15.95 -10.14 -13.12
N THR A 90 15.55 -11.27 -12.52
CA THR A 90 16.18 -12.58 -12.71
C THR A 90 15.34 -13.52 -13.59
N GLN A 91 14.10 -13.13 -13.91
CA GLN A 91 13.09 -13.97 -14.58
C GLN A 91 12.77 -15.28 -13.84
N GLU A 92 13.06 -15.34 -12.54
CA GLU A 92 12.71 -16.48 -11.70
C GLU A 92 11.20 -16.48 -11.44
N SER A 93 10.53 -17.57 -11.83
CA SER A 93 9.11 -17.78 -11.59
C SER A 93 8.85 -18.49 -10.26
N GLY A 94 7.68 -18.28 -9.67
CA GLY A 94 7.27 -18.89 -8.40
C GLY A 94 7.91 -18.25 -7.15
N VAL A 95 8.44 -17.03 -7.26
CA VAL A 95 9.00 -16.28 -6.14
C VAL A 95 7.87 -15.80 -5.24
N ALA A 96 7.97 -16.10 -3.94
CA ALA A 96 7.01 -15.66 -2.92
C ALA A 96 7.53 -14.42 -2.18
N MET A 97 6.72 -13.36 -2.18
CA MET A 97 6.98 -12.10 -1.50
C MET A 97 5.87 -11.82 -0.47
N ARG A 98 6.24 -11.79 0.80
CA ARG A 98 5.32 -11.38 1.88
C ARG A 98 5.07 -9.88 1.81
N GLU A 99 3.87 -9.43 2.17
CA GLU A 99 3.52 -8.01 2.13
C GLU A 99 4.42 -7.10 2.99
N VAL A 100 5.04 -7.62 4.06
CA VAL A 100 6.01 -6.89 4.89
C VAL A 100 7.25 -6.45 4.09
N LEU A 101 7.58 -7.18 3.02
CA LEU A 101 8.74 -6.91 2.18
C LEU A 101 8.43 -5.91 1.06
N LEU A 102 7.19 -5.45 0.93
CA LEU A 102 6.81 -4.40 -0.01
C LEU A 102 7.55 -3.10 0.32
N ASP A 103 8.04 -2.44 -0.73
CA ASP A 103 8.71 -1.14 -0.58
C ASP A 103 7.78 -0.15 0.15
N SER A 104 8.40 0.62 1.06
CA SER A 104 7.81 1.75 1.74
C SER A 104 7.41 2.89 0.79
N LYS A 105 8.11 3.01 -0.34
CA LYS A 105 7.83 3.99 -1.38
C LYS A 105 6.71 3.47 -2.27
N LEU A 106 5.49 3.89 -1.95
CA LEU A 106 4.35 3.69 -2.83
C LEU A 106 4.49 4.58 -4.07
N THR A 107 5.09 4.03 -5.14
CA THR A 107 4.89 4.57 -6.47
C THR A 107 3.49 4.16 -6.91
N PHE A 108 2.50 5.01 -6.70
CA PHE A 108 1.19 4.85 -7.35
C PHE A 108 1.43 4.97 -8.86
N SER A 109 1.60 3.82 -9.50
CA SER A 109 2.16 3.78 -10.84
C SER A 109 1.19 4.33 -11.88
N LYS A 110 -0.14 4.28 -11.65
CA LYS A 110 -1.12 4.81 -12.62
C LYS A 110 -2.37 5.43 -11.95
N PRO A 111 -2.81 6.62 -12.42
CA PRO A 111 -4.04 7.26 -11.93
C PRO A 111 -5.31 6.44 -12.24
N GLN A 112 -5.26 5.54 -13.23
CA GLN A 112 -6.34 4.61 -13.54
C GLN A 112 -6.55 3.56 -12.43
N ASP A 113 -5.49 3.10 -11.76
CA ASP A 113 -5.59 2.10 -10.70
C ASP A 113 -6.20 2.71 -9.42
N ARG A 114 -5.96 4.00 -9.18
CA ARG A 114 -6.65 4.79 -8.15
C ARG A 114 -8.15 4.93 -8.40
N LEU A 115 -8.54 5.11 -9.67
CA LEU A 115 -9.95 5.21 -10.07
C LEU A 115 -10.69 3.88 -9.88
N PHE A 116 -10.06 2.75 -10.20
CA PHE A 116 -10.65 1.41 -10.00
C PHE A 116 -10.68 0.97 -8.54
N ALA A 117 -9.73 1.42 -7.70
CA ALA A 117 -9.71 1.17 -6.25
C ALA A 117 -10.75 2.00 -5.45
N GLY A 118 -11.62 2.77 -6.13
CA GLY A 118 -12.63 3.59 -5.45
C GLY A 118 -12.07 4.82 -4.74
N GLN A 119 -10.77 5.11 -4.88
CA GLN A 119 -10.18 6.40 -4.52
C GLN A 119 -10.57 7.45 -5.56
N ILE A 120 -11.85 7.76 -5.61
CA ILE A 120 -12.40 8.83 -6.44
C ILE A 120 -12.14 10.13 -5.68
N ASP A 121 -11.11 10.87 -6.11
CA ASP A 121 -10.93 12.26 -5.71
C ASP A 121 -12.24 13.03 -5.94
N ARG A 122 -12.64 13.89 -4.99
CA ARG A 122 -13.80 14.77 -5.20
C ARG A 122 -13.55 15.63 -6.45
N MET A 123 -14.59 15.77 -7.28
CA MET A 123 -14.55 16.43 -8.60
C MET A 123 -13.94 17.85 -8.57
N ASP A 124 -14.13 18.57 -7.46
CA ASP A 124 -13.59 19.91 -7.21
C ASP A 124 -12.06 19.92 -7.13
N ARG A 125 -11.43 18.91 -6.51
CA ARG A 125 -9.96 18.79 -6.41
C ARG A 125 -9.32 18.45 -7.76
N PHE A 126 -10.00 17.64 -8.58
CA PHE A 126 -9.56 17.37 -9.96
C PHE A 126 -9.58 18.65 -10.81
N ALA A 127 -10.69 19.39 -10.76
CA ALA A 127 -10.83 20.66 -11.49
C ALA A 127 -9.78 21.70 -11.06
N LEU A 128 -9.48 21.78 -9.76
CA LEU A 128 -8.46 22.68 -9.22
C LEU A 128 -7.04 22.30 -9.69
N ARG A 129 -6.67 21.00 -9.64
CA ARG A 129 -5.38 20.50 -10.16
C ARG A 129 -5.22 20.78 -11.66
N PHE A 130 -6.27 20.53 -12.45
CA PHE A 130 -6.27 20.79 -13.88
C PHE A 130 -6.07 22.28 -14.17
N ARG A 131 -6.77 23.15 -13.45
CA ARG A 131 -6.65 24.61 -13.60
C ARG A 131 -5.27 25.11 -13.16
N ALA A 132 -4.74 24.61 -12.04
CA ALA A 132 -3.43 25.03 -11.52
C ALA A 132 -2.28 24.72 -12.50
N ARG A 133 -2.33 23.58 -13.19
CA ARG A 133 -1.35 23.22 -14.23
C ARG A 133 -1.39 24.10 -15.47
N LYS A 134 -2.48 24.83 -15.71
CA LYS A 134 -2.63 25.75 -16.85
C LYS A 134 -2.00 27.12 -16.58
N TYR A 135 -1.71 27.44 -15.32
CA TYR A 135 -1.11 28.70 -14.88
C TYR A 135 0.37 28.57 -14.48
N GLN A 136 1.03 27.49 -14.93
CA GLN A 136 2.46 27.24 -14.76
C GLN A 136 3.13 27.27 -16.13
#